data_AF-A0A699XU91-F1
#
_entry.id   AF-A0A699XU91-F1
#
_cell.length_a   1.000
_cell.length_b   1.000
_cell.length_c   1.000
_cell.angle_alpha   90.00
_cell.angle_beta   90.00
_cell.angle_gamma   90.00
#
_symmetry.space_group_name_H-M   'P 1'
#
loop_
_entity.id
_entity.type
_entity.pdbx_description
1 polymer ?
#
loop_
_entity_poly.entity_id
_entity_poly.type
_entity_poly.pdbx_seq_one_letter_code
_entity_poly.pdbx_strand_id
1 'polypeptide(L)' 'MEACRLLHKMGCDVRMYDPQRLPVKDGSSENHDKVQELRRLSDWSQAQFWCSPEQHGTITAVMKNQSE' A
#
# COMPACT_ATOMS: atom_id res chain seq x y z
N MET A 1 -1.48 -4.61 12.24
CA MET A 1 -0.57 -3.44 12.36
C MET A 1 -1.08 -2.55 13.49
N GLU A 2 -0.22 -2.07 14.38
CA GLU A 2 -0.66 -1.29 15.56
C GLU A 2 -1.23 0.09 15.19
N ALA A 3 -0.70 0.72 14.13
CA ALA A 3 -1.23 1.98 13.61
C ALA A 3 -2.71 1.90 13.23
N CYS A 4 -3.15 0.82 12.58
CA CYS A 4 -4.57 0.62 12.25
C CYS A 4 -5.45 0.54 13.49
N ARG A 5 -4.98 -0.15 14.54
CA ARG A 5 -5.71 -0.26 15.81
C ARG A 5 -5.90 1.10 16.48
N LEU A 6 -4.89 1.97 16.41
CA LEU A 6 -4.98 3.34 16.92
C LEU A 6 -5.94 4.20 16.09
N LEU A 7 -5.85 4.14 14.76
CA LEU A 7 -6.71 4.90 13.85
C LEU A 7 -8.19 4.47 13.97
N HIS A 8 -8.47 3.17 14.09
CA HIS A 8 -9.83 2.69 14.38
C HIS A 8 -10.37 3.25 15.70
N LYS A 9 -9.54 3.32 16.75
CA LYS A 9 -9.93 3.93 18.04
C LYS A 9 -10.21 5.44 17.93
N MET A 10 -9.58 6.12 16.97
CA MET A 10 -9.84 7.53 16.67
C MET A 10 -11.09 7.74 15.79
N GLY A 11 -11.79 6.67 15.42
CA GLY A 11 -13.02 6.72 14.62
C GLY A 11 -12.79 6.73 13.11
N CYS A 12 -11.58 6.44 12.64
CA CYS A 12 -11.29 6.34 11.21
C CYS A 12 -11.78 5.01 10.63
N ASP A 13 -12.30 5.01 9.40
CA ASP A 13 -12.38 3.80 8.57
C ASP A 13 -10.98 3.54 8.00
N VAL A 14 -10.44 2.34 8.26
CA VAL A 14 -9.06 1.99 7.92
C VAL A 14 -9.04 0.67 7.19
N ARG A 15 -8.38 0.67 6.02
CA ARG A 15 -8.13 -0.53 5.21
C ARG A 15 -6.62 -0.76 5.11
N MET A 16 -6.21 -2.03 5.12
CA MET A 16 -4.83 -2.44 4.89
C MET A 16 -4.74 -3.10 3.53
N TYR A 17 -3.75 -2.71 2.73
CA TYR A 17 -3.43 -3.38 1.49
C TYR A 17 -2.37 -4.47 1.74
N ASP A 18 -2.61 -5.66 1.20
CA ASP A 18 -1.62 -6.75 1.18
C ASP A 18 -0.88 -6.72 -0.17
N PRO A 19 0.43 -6.43 -0.21
CA PRO A 19 1.19 -6.38 -1.45
C PRO A 19 1.58 -7.77 -1.98
N GLN A 20 1.18 -8.87 -1.34
CA GLN A 20 1.49 -10.21 -1.85
C GLN A 20 0.95 -10.39 -3.27
N ARG A 21 1.81 -10.90 -4.17
CA ARG A 21 1.52 -11.07 -5.62
C ARG A 21 1.28 -9.77 -6.40
N LEU A 22 1.59 -8.60 -5.83
CA LEU A 22 1.67 -7.38 -6.62
C LEU A 22 2.81 -7.54 -7.64
N PRO A 23 2.54 -7.44 -8.96
CA PRO A 23 3.60 -7.49 -9.95
C PRO A 23 4.56 -6.31 -9.78
N VAL A 24 5.81 -6.51 -10.21
CA VAL A 24 6.72 -5.39 -10.42
C VAL A 24 6.12 -4.49 -11.49
N LYS A 25 6.10 -3.19 -11.23
CA LYS A 25 5.57 -2.21 -12.16
C LYS A 25 6.29 -2.29 -13.49
N ASP A 26 5.53 -2.62 -14.52
CA ASP A 26 5.92 -2.56 -15.92
C ASP A 26 4.77 -1.99 -16.76
N GLY A 27 5.01 -1.74 -18.05
CA GLY A 27 4.00 -1.16 -18.96
C GLY A 27 2.78 -2.05 -19.24
N SER A 28 2.78 -3.31 -18.79
CA SER A 28 1.69 -4.28 -19.01
C SER A 28 0.90 -4.62 -17.74
N SER A 29 1.44 -4.29 -16.57
CA SER A 29 0.93 -4.65 -15.25
C SER A 29 -0.32 -3.86 -14.81
N GLU A 30 -0.71 -2.82 -15.55
CA GLU A 30 -1.79 -1.91 -15.13
C GLU A 30 -3.12 -2.61 -14.89
N ASN A 31 -3.44 -3.65 -15.67
CA ASN A 31 -4.69 -4.38 -15.58
C ASN A 31 -4.65 -5.53 -14.56
N HIS A 32 -3.53 -5.73 -13.85
CA HIS A 32 -3.42 -6.78 -12.86
C HIS A 32 -4.31 -6.51 -11.65
N ASP A 33 -5.02 -7.52 -11.15
CA ASP A 33 -6.03 -7.37 -10.08
C ASP A 33 -5.51 -6.63 -8.84
N LYS A 34 -4.28 -6.97 -8.42
CA LYS A 34 -3.60 -6.31 -7.28
C LYS A 34 -3.29 -4.83 -7.53
N VAL A 35 -2.91 -4.47 -8.76
CA VAL A 35 -2.66 -3.07 -9.14
C VAL A 35 -3.98 -2.30 -9.12
N GLN A 36 -5.05 -2.91 -9.65
CA GLN A 36 -6.39 -2.33 -9.64
C GLN A 36 -6.96 -2.20 -8.22
N GLU A 37 -6.72 -3.17 -7.34
CA GLU A 37 -7.07 -3.09 -5.91
C GLU A 37 -6.36 -1.93 -5.21
N LEU A 38 -5.05 -1.81 -5.41
CA LEU A 38 -4.24 -0.72 -4.85
C LEU A 38 -4.76 0.66 -5.32
N ARG A 39 -5.01 0.82 -6.63
CA ARG A 39 -5.57 2.05 -7.21
C ARG A 39 -6.93 2.40 -6.59
N ARG A 40 -7.85 1.43 -6.50
CA ARG A 40 -9.17 1.64 -5.88
C ARG A 40 -9.08 2.03 -4.41
N LEU A 41 -8.15 1.44 -3.65
CA LEU A 41 -7.93 1.81 -2.25
C LEU A 41 -7.34 3.22 -2.13
N SER A 42 -6.42 3.58 -3.04
CA SER A 42 -5.86 4.92 -3.11
C SER A 42 -6.93 5.96 -3.39
N ASP A 43 -7.78 5.73 -4.39
CA ASP A 43 -8.89 6.62 -4.76
C ASP A 43 -9.95 6.75 -3.66
N TRP A 44 -10.18 5.68 -2.89
CA TRP A 44 -11.10 5.68 -1.76
C TRP A 44 -10.57 6.46 -0.55
N SER A 45 -9.24 6.48 -0.36
CA SER A 45 -8.60 7.03 0.84
C SER A 45 -8.50 8.57 0.82
N GLN A 46 -8.78 9.23 1.95
CA GLN A 46 -8.46 10.64 2.16
C GLN A 46 -7.04 10.86 2.74
N ALA A 47 -6.45 9.82 3.31
CA ALA A 47 -5.10 9.82 3.85
C ALA A 47 -4.50 8.42 3.80
N GLN A 48 -3.18 8.34 3.67
CA GLN A 48 -2.46 7.07 3.58
C GLN A 48 -1.32 7.03 4.59
N PHE A 49 -1.17 5.89 5.25
CA PHE A 49 -0.05 5.59 6.14
C PHE A 49 0.83 4.53 5.54
N TRP A 50 2.11 4.85 5.46
CA TRP A 50 3.12 4.12 4.72
C TRP A 50 4.19 3.66 5.71
N CYS A 51 4.39 2.33 5.83
CA CYS A 51 5.34 1.73 6.76
C CYS A 51 6.22 0.74 6.00
N SER A 52 7.52 1.04 5.91
CA SER A 52 8.52 0.15 5.31
C SER A 52 9.61 -0.13 6.34
N PRO A 53 10.09 -1.38 6.45
CA PRO A 53 11.37 -1.60 7.09
C PRO A 53 12.49 -0.94 6.28
N GLU A 54 13.63 -0.77 6.92
CA GLU A 54 14.86 -0.37 6.23
C GLU A 54 15.51 -1.60 5.59
N GLN A 55 15.95 -1.46 4.34
CA GLN A 55 16.78 -2.43 3.65
C GLN A 55 17.97 -1.70 3.02
N HIS A 56 19.18 -2.02 3.49
CA HIS A 56 20.44 -1.39 3.08
C HIS A 56 20.42 0.15 3.17
N GLY A 57 19.90 0.72 4.28
CA GLY A 57 19.81 2.17 4.45
C GLY A 57 18.71 2.85 3.63
N THR A 58 17.81 2.10 3.01
CA THR A 58 16.77 2.62 2.11
C THR A 58 15.40 1.99 2.33
N ILE A 59 14.36 2.58 1.75
CA ILE A 59 13.03 1.95 1.69
C ILE A 59 13.06 0.67 0.85
N THR A 60 12.20 -0.29 1.17
CA THR A 60 12.14 -1.56 0.42
C THR A 60 11.65 -1.34 -1.02
N ALA A 61 12.09 -2.21 -1.93
CA ALA A 61 11.59 -2.23 -3.30
C ALA A 61 10.07 -2.50 -3.37
N VAL A 62 9.56 -3.35 -2.47
CA VAL A 62 8.11 -3.63 -2.35
C VAL A 62 7.33 -2.36 -2.03
N MET A 63 7.86 -1.52 -1.14
CA MET A 63 7.27 -0.23 -0.82
C MET A 63 7.25 0.71 -2.01
N LYS A 64 8.41 0.89 -2.65
CA LYS A 64 8.57 1.78 -3.82
C LYS A 64 7.63 1.39 -4.96
N ASN A 65 7.48 0.09 -5.21
CA ASN A 65 6.61 -0.46 -6.25
C ASN A 65 5.11 -0.16 -6.05
N GLN A 66 4.70 0.19 -4.83
CA GLN A 66 3.30 0.57 -4.53
C GLN A 66 3.05 2.07 -4.68
N SER A 67 4.09 2.92 -4.52
CA SER A 67 3.97 4.38 -4.61
C SER A 67 4.14 4.92 -6.02
N GLU A 68 4.72 4.12 -6.92
CA GLU A 68 4.96 4.49 -8.31
C GLU A 68 3.77 4.09 -9.18
#